data_AF-A0A7C7ES63-F1
#
_entry.id   AF-A0A7C7ES63-F1
#
_cell.length_a   1.000
_cell.length_b   1.000
_cell.length_c   1.000
_cell.angle_alpha   90.00
_cell.angle_beta   90.00
_cell.angle_gamma   90.00
#
_symmetry.space_group_name_H-M   'P 1'
#
loop_
_entity.id
_entity.type
_entity.pdbx_description
1 polymer ?
#
loop_
_entity_poly.entity_id
_entity_poly.type
_entity_poly.pdbx_seq_one_letter_code
_entity_poly.pdbx_strand_id
1 'polypeptide(L)'
;MSRRWLITLLLISFAFNLAVLGSYIYFTSTHRDRMNPRYAPALRRDNRGPGDNPAFSDTTRALWREFSEIKAEFMKELAKDPLDMEALDDLLARTLANQAILENHMAERLIRHRQSLTPEEAKEFYTKRYEEIVQRQKRRRRLD
;
A
#
# COMPACT_ATOMS: atom_id res chain seq x y z
N MET A 1 41.37 9.89 39.65
CA MET A 1 40.06 9.22 39.50
C MET A 1 39.80 8.38 40.75
N SER A 2 38.80 8.71 41.57
CA SER A 2 38.55 7.93 42.79
C SER A 2 37.82 6.62 42.44
N ARG A 3 38.11 5.54 43.17
CA ARG A 3 37.48 4.22 42.99
C ARG A 3 35.95 4.31 42.99
N ARG A 4 35.39 5.26 43.74
CA ARG A 4 33.95 5.54 43.81
C ARG A 4 33.40 6.05 42.47
N TRP A 5 34.10 7.00 41.82
CA TRP A 5 33.71 7.50 40.51
C TRP A 5 33.74 6.43 39.43
N LEU A 6 34.74 5.55 39.46
CA LEU A 6 34.83 4.45 38.50
C LEU A 6 33.68 3.46 38.67
N ILE A 7 33.32 3.13 39.91
CA ILE A 7 32.15 2.28 40.21
C ILE A 7 30.85 2.96 39.75
N THR A 8 30.69 4.26 40.01
CA THR A 8 29.50 5.01 39.58
C THR A 8 29.35 5.00 38.06
N LEU A 9 30.42 5.26 37.31
CA LEU A 9 30.40 5.22 35.84
C LEU A 9 30.12 3.81 35.31
N LEU A 10 30.64 2.78 35.97
CA LEU A 10 30.38 1.38 35.61
C LEU A 10 28.90 1.03 35.77
N LEU A 11 28.27 1.46 36.88
CA LEU A 11 26.86 1.23 37.14
C LEU A 11 25.95 1.96 36.14
N ILE A 12 26.30 3.20 35.79
CA ILE A 12 25.57 3.97 34.78
C ILE A 12 25.66 3.29 33.42
N SER A 13 26.87 2.88 33.01
CA SER A 13 27.09 2.18 31.74
C SER A 13 26.34 0.84 31.71
N PHE A 14 26.38 0.08 32.80
CA PHE A 14 25.68 -1.20 32.92
C PHE A 14 24.16 -1.03 32.82
N ALA A 15 23.58 -0.06 33.54
CA ALA A 15 22.15 0.22 33.49
C ALA A 15 21.69 0.65 32.07
N PHE A 16 22.49 1.47 31.39
CA PHE A 16 22.20 1.89 30.01
C PHE A 16 22.22 0.71 29.04
N ASN A 17 23.23 -0.16 29.13
CA ASN A 17 23.31 -1.37 28.31
C ASN A 17 22.14 -2.32 28.57
N LEU A 18 21.71 -2.46 29.83
CA LEU A 18 20.56 -3.29 30.19
C LEU A 18 19.24 -2.73 29.63
N ALA A 19 19.07 -1.40 29.63
CA ALA A 19 17.90 -0.74 29.04
C ALA A 19 17.85 -0.89 27.51
N VAL A 20 18.99 -0.76 26.82
CA VAL A 20 19.08 -0.97 25.36
C VAL A 20 18.79 -2.42 25.01
N LEU A 21 19.39 -3.38 25.71
CA LEU A 21 19.16 -4.81 25.45
C LEU A 21 17.72 -5.21 25.78
N GLY A 22 17.17 -4.72 26.90
CA GLY A 22 15.79 -4.94 27.31
C GLY A 22 14.78 -4.36 26.33
N SER A 23 15.01 -3.14 25.82
CA SER A 23 14.15 -2.54 24.80
C SER A 23 14.23 -3.28 23.46
N TYR A 24 15.43 -3.73 23.04
CA TYR A 24 15.58 -4.55 21.84
C TYR A 24 14.83 -5.89 21.95
N ILE A 25 14.95 -6.58 23.09
CA ILE A 25 14.21 -7.83 23.34
C ILE A 25 12.69 -7.57 23.42
N TYR A 26 12.27 -6.51 24.08
CA TYR A 26 10.86 -6.13 24.17
C TYR A 26 10.26 -5.84 22.80
N PHE A 27 10.93 -5.04 21.96
CA PHE A 27 10.48 -4.76 20.60
C PHE A 27 10.48 -6.02 19.73
N THR A 28 11.54 -6.82 19.76
CA THR A 28 11.62 -8.04 18.93
C THR A 28 10.63 -9.13 19.36
N SER A 29 10.28 -9.20 20.64
CA SER A 29 9.28 -10.14 21.18
C SER A 29 7.85 -9.66 20.93
N THR A 30 7.52 -8.40 21.25
CA THR A 30 6.15 -7.89 21.15
C THR A 30 5.72 -7.48 19.74
N HIS A 31 6.66 -7.14 18.84
CA HIS A 31 6.34 -6.73 17.47
C HIS A 31 6.41 -7.87 16.44
N ARG A 32 6.95 -9.05 16.79
CA ARG A 32 6.94 -10.21 15.89
C ARG A 32 5.54 -10.83 15.73
N ASP A 33 4.68 -10.71 16.73
CA ASP A 33 3.36 -11.36 16.73
C ASP A 33 2.25 -10.59 16.00
N ARG A 34 2.53 -9.38 15.47
CA ARG A 34 1.54 -8.68 14.61
C ARG A 34 1.51 -9.19 13.17
N MET A 35 2.34 -10.17 12.83
CA MET A 35 2.35 -10.82 11.52
C MET A 35 2.38 -12.33 11.66
N ASN A 36 1.45 -12.90 12.44
CA ASN A 36 1.19 -14.33 12.40
C ASN A 36 0.10 -14.63 11.35
N PRO A 37 0.42 -15.14 10.15
CA PRO A 37 -0.56 -15.38 9.09
C PRO A 37 -1.54 -16.51 9.46
N ARG A 38 -1.25 -17.29 10.50
CA ARG A 38 -2.10 -18.41 10.96
C ARG A 38 -3.33 -17.98 11.75
N TYR A 39 -3.36 -16.75 12.25
CA TYR A 39 -4.48 -16.19 13.05
C TYR A 39 -5.01 -14.86 12.49
N ALA A 40 -4.73 -14.53 11.23
CA ALA A 40 -5.69 -13.72 10.53
C ALA A 40 -6.95 -14.60 10.41
N PRO A 41 -8.12 -14.25 11.00
CA PRO A 41 -9.33 -14.89 10.58
C PRO A 41 -9.33 -14.77 9.05
N ALA A 42 -9.60 -15.87 8.36
CA ALA A 42 -9.79 -15.85 6.93
C ALA A 42 -10.99 -14.93 6.65
N LEU A 43 -10.78 -13.63 6.67
CA LEU A 43 -11.60 -12.62 6.00
C LEU A 43 -11.29 -12.68 4.50
N ARG A 44 -11.00 -13.88 3.98
CA ARG A 44 -11.67 -14.32 2.77
C ARG A 44 -13.12 -14.58 3.15
N ARG A 45 -13.86 -13.50 3.39
CA ARG A 45 -15.25 -13.49 2.97
C ARG A 45 -15.17 -13.65 1.46
N ASP A 46 -15.26 -14.90 1.02
CA ASP A 46 -15.79 -15.22 -0.30
C ASP A 46 -17.30 -14.93 -0.29
N ASN A 47 -17.68 -13.76 0.23
CA ASN A 47 -18.99 -13.18 0.06
C ASN A 47 -19.01 -12.61 -1.36
N ARG A 48 -18.85 -13.49 -2.36
CA ARG A 48 -19.30 -13.19 -3.71
C ARG A 48 -20.82 -13.19 -3.69
N GLY A 49 -21.36 -12.11 -3.13
CA GLY A 49 -22.75 -11.79 -3.31
C GLY A 49 -23.03 -11.47 -4.77
N PRO A 50 -24.31 -11.45 -5.18
CA PRO A 50 -24.68 -10.84 -6.45
C PRO A 50 -24.11 -9.41 -6.47
N GLY A 51 -23.35 -9.07 -7.52
CA GLY A 51 -22.73 -7.75 -7.65
C GLY A 51 -21.28 -7.63 -7.18
N ASP A 52 -20.59 -8.71 -6.83
CA ASP A 52 -19.18 -8.61 -6.46
C ASP A 52 -18.30 -8.00 -7.56
N ASN A 53 -17.43 -7.06 -7.16
CA ASN A 53 -16.55 -6.32 -8.07
C ASN A 53 -15.79 -7.32 -8.95
N PRO A 54 -15.85 -7.21 -10.29
CA PRO A 54 -15.29 -8.24 -11.16
C PRO A 54 -13.82 -8.46 -10.80
N ALA A 55 -13.47 -9.71 -10.51
CA ALA A 55 -12.10 -10.09 -10.19
C ALA A 55 -11.16 -9.49 -11.25
N PHE A 56 -9.97 -9.02 -10.83
CA PHE A 56 -8.96 -8.55 -11.76
C PHE A 56 -8.74 -9.61 -12.85
N SER A 57 -9.15 -9.31 -14.07
CA SER A 57 -8.88 -10.18 -15.21
C SER A 57 -7.37 -10.20 -15.45
N ASP A 58 -6.89 -11.27 -16.08
CA ASP A 58 -5.46 -11.38 -16.42
C ASP A 58 -5.01 -10.21 -17.31
N THR A 59 -5.91 -9.65 -18.13
CA THR A 59 -5.67 -8.43 -18.92
C THR A 59 -5.43 -7.20 -18.05
N THR A 60 -6.24 -6.98 -17.01
CA THR A 60 -6.03 -5.84 -16.10
C THR A 60 -4.73 -6.02 -15.31
N ARG A 61 -4.39 -7.26 -14.93
CA ARG A 61 -3.13 -7.56 -14.24
C ARG A 61 -1.91 -7.29 -15.14
N ALA A 62 -2.00 -7.61 -16.43
CA ALA A 62 -0.94 -7.30 -17.40
C ALA A 62 -0.73 -5.78 -17.52
N LEU A 63 -1.80 -4.99 -17.69
CA LEU A 63 -1.71 -3.51 -17.75
C LEU A 63 -1.11 -2.91 -16.47
N TRP A 64 -1.49 -3.43 -15.30
CA TRP A 64 -0.89 -2.99 -14.03
C TRP A 64 0.60 -3.32 -13.93
N ARG A 65 1.03 -4.46 -14.48
CA ARG A 65 2.43 -4.85 -14.50
C ARG A 65 3.24 -3.91 -15.40
N GLU A 66 2.76 -3.68 -16.62
CA GLU A 66 3.39 -2.77 -17.58
C GLU A 66 3.51 -1.35 -17.02
N PHE A 67 2.43 -0.82 -16.42
CA PHE A 67 2.48 0.47 -15.73
C PHE A 67 3.51 0.49 -14.59
N SER A 68 3.61 -0.59 -13.81
CA SER A 68 4.55 -0.70 -12.69
C SER A 68 6.01 -0.78 -13.15
N GLU A 69 6.27 -1.45 -14.28
CA GLU A 69 7.59 -1.54 -14.90
C GLU A 69 8.07 -0.17 -15.38
N ILE A 70 7.22 0.55 -16.13
CA ILE A 70 7.54 1.91 -16.62
C ILE A 70 7.76 2.87 -15.45
N LYS A 71 6.95 2.78 -14.40
CA LYS A 71 7.14 3.60 -13.20
C LYS A 71 8.47 3.30 -12.51
N ALA A 72 8.89 2.04 -12.47
CA ALA A 72 10.19 1.67 -11.91
C ALA A 72 11.36 2.22 -12.74
N GLU A 73 11.24 2.18 -14.08
CA GLU A 73 12.21 2.82 -14.99
C GLU A 73 12.29 4.33 -14.75
N PHE A 74 11.13 5.01 -14.65
CA PHE A 74 11.07 6.44 -14.35
C PHE A 74 11.72 6.82 -13.01
N MET A 75 11.48 6.04 -11.95
CA MET A 75 12.14 6.25 -10.65
C MET A 75 13.65 6.01 -10.71
N LYS A 76 14.09 5.04 -11.50
CA LYS A 76 15.52 4.75 -11.71
C LYS A 76 16.21 5.90 -12.45
N GLU A 77 15.53 6.48 -13.44
CA GLU A 77 16.04 7.61 -14.21
C GLU A 77 16.17 8.87 -13.35
N LEU A 78 15.16 9.16 -12.52
CA LEU A 78 15.19 10.27 -11.55
C LEU A 78 16.31 10.16 -10.50
N ALA A 79 16.85 8.96 -10.27
CA ALA A 79 17.92 8.74 -9.31
C ALA A 79 19.32 9.00 -9.88
N LYS A 80 19.46 9.31 -11.18
CA LYS A 80 20.76 9.58 -11.81
C LYS A 80 21.26 11.00 -11.53
N ASP A 81 22.57 11.17 -11.62
CA ASP A 81 23.26 12.46 -11.61
C ASP A 81 24.38 12.43 -12.69
N PRO A 82 24.34 13.29 -13.73
CA PRO A 82 23.31 14.29 -14.00
C PRO A 82 21.98 13.67 -14.44
N LEU A 83 20.90 14.46 -14.36
CA LEU A 83 19.60 14.08 -14.89
C LEU A 83 19.62 14.07 -16.43
N ASP A 84 19.09 13.00 -17.01
CA ASP A 84 18.80 12.92 -18.44
C ASP A 84 17.35 13.35 -18.69
N MET A 85 17.17 14.62 -19.04
CA MET A 85 15.84 15.19 -19.24
C MET A 85 15.12 14.63 -20.47
N GLU A 86 15.86 14.23 -21.51
CA GLU A 86 15.26 13.63 -22.70
C GLU A 86 14.69 12.25 -22.40
N ALA A 87 15.44 11.43 -21.66
CA ALA A 87 14.95 10.13 -21.19
C ALA A 87 13.77 10.25 -20.22
N LEU A 88 13.79 11.26 -19.33
CA LEU A 88 12.69 11.52 -18.39
C LEU A 88 11.39 11.94 -19.11
N ASP A 89 11.48 12.79 -20.13
CA ASP A 89 10.32 13.24 -20.90
C ASP A 89 9.66 12.08 -21.67
N ASP A 90 10.46 11.17 -22.26
CA ASP A 90 9.94 9.95 -22.89
C ASP A 90 9.25 9.04 -21.87
N LEU A 91 9.90 8.77 -20.73
CA LEU A 91 9.33 7.91 -19.67
C LEU A 91 8.07 8.53 -19.07
N LEU A 92 8.00 9.85 -18.93
CA LEU A 92 6.80 10.56 -18.49
C LEU A 92 5.66 10.38 -19.49
N ALA A 93 5.92 10.59 -20.78
CA ALA A 93 4.92 10.40 -21.83
C ALA A 93 4.38 8.95 -21.85
N ARG A 94 5.27 7.96 -21.75
CA ARG A 94 4.92 6.53 -21.66
C ARG A 94 4.11 6.20 -20.40
N THR A 95 4.45 6.80 -19.27
CA THR A 95 3.72 6.64 -18.00
C THR A 95 2.29 7.18 -18.12
N LEU A 96 2.14 8.38 -18.67
CA LEU A 96 0.83 9.03 -18.85
C LEU A 96 -0.05 8.23 -19.83
N ALA A 97 0.52 7.78 -20.95
CA ALA A 97 -0.19 6.94 -21.92
C ALA A 97 -0.69 5.64 -21.28
N ASN A 98 0.17 4.94 -20.53
CA ASN A 98 -0.21 3.70 -19.85
C ASN A 98 -1.24 3.90 -18.74
N GLN A 99 -1.13 4.99 -17.97
CA GLN A 99 -2.14 5.34 -16.99
C GLN A 99 -3.51 5.56 -17.65
N ALA A 100 -3.55 6.29 -18.78
CA ALA A 100 -4.79 6.52 -19.51
C ALA A 100 -5.42 5.21 -20.01
N ILE A 101 -4.60 4.29 -20.56
CA ILE A 101 -5.07 2.96 -21.00
C ILE A 101 -5.64 2.17 -19.81
N LEU A 102 -4.93 2.14 -18.69
CA LEU A 102 -5.35 1.42 -17.50
C LEU A 102 -6.67 1.97 -16.93
N GLU A 103 -6.79 3.29 -16.80
CA GLU A 103 -8.00 3.96 -16.31
C GLU A 103 -9.19 3.72 -17.24
N ASN A 104 -8.99 3.83 -18.56
CA ASN A 104 -10.03 3.52 -19.54
C ASN A 104 -10.49 2.06 -19.41
N HIS A 105 -9.56 1.12 -19.33
CA HIS A 105 -9.88 -0.30 -19.16
C HIS A 105 -10.67 -0.56 -17.86
N MET A 106 -10.30 0.10 -16.75
CA MET A 106 -11.00 0.00 -15.48
C MET A 106 -12.42 0.59 -15.58
N ALA A 107 -12.58 1.75 -16.23
CA ALA A 107 -13.88 2.39 -16.44
C ALA A 107 -14.82 1.52 -17.31
N GLU A 108 -14.33 0.98 -18.42
CA GLU A 108 -15.10 0.07 -19.27
C GLU A 108 -15.55 -1.19 -18.53
N ARG A 109 -14.70 -1.72 -17.64
CA ARG A 109 -15.06 -2.87 -16.80
C ARG A 109 -16.16 -2.51 -15.81
N LEU A 110 -16.13 -1.32 -15.22
CA LEU A 110 -17.21 -0.84 -14.36
C LEU A 110 -18.53 -0.68 -15.11
N ILE A 111 -18.48 -0.19 -16.36
CA ILE A 111 -19.67 -0.07 -17.22
C ILE A 111 -20.25 -1.45 -17.54
N ARG A 112 -19.40 -2.40 -17.96
CA ARG A 112 -19.82 -3.78 -18.25
C ARG A 112 -20.42 -4.46 -17.02
N HIS A 113 -19.81 -4.27 -15.86
CA HIS A 113 -20.36 -4.77 -14.59
C HIS A 113 -21.72 -4.14 -14.27
N ARG A 114 -21.86 -2.82 -14.46
CA ARG A 114 -23.15 -2.16 -14.29
C ARG A 114 -24.22 -2.73 -15.21
N GLN A 115 -23.87 -3.04 -16.46
CA GLN A 115 -24.78 -3.62 -17.45
C GLN A 115 -25.19 -5.06 -17.10
N SER A 116 -24.37 -5.82 -16.38
CA SER A 116 -24.70 -7.19 -15.96
C SER A 116 -25.62 -7.28 -14.74
N LEU A 117 -25.93 -6.15 -14.08
CA LEU A 117 -26.75 -6.11 -12.88
C LEU A 117 -28.16 -5.58 -13.14
N THR A 118 -29.11 -6.06 -12.36
CA THR A 118 -30.45 -5.46 -12.28
C THR A 118 -30.37 -4.02 -11.73
N PRO A 119 -31.38 -3.17 -12.00
CA PRO A 119 -31.43 -1.82 -11.45
C PRO A 119 -31.29 -1.77 -9.92
N GLU A 120 -31.92 -2.71 -9.22
CA GLU A 120 -31.91 -2.83 -7.76
C GLU A 120 -30.53 -3.22 -7.23
N GLU A 121 -29.93 -4.27 -7.78
CA GLU A 121 -28.57 -4.72 -7.41
C GLU A 121 -27.53 -3.64 -7.68
N ALA A 122 -27.63 -2.97 -8.83
CA ALA A 122 -26.74 -1.86 -9.16
C ALA A 122 -26.88 -0.70 -8.18
N LYS A 123 -28.12 -0.35 -7.81
CA LYS A 123 -28.39 0.70 -6.84
C LYS A 123 -27.76 0.36 -5.50
N GLU A 124 -27.94 -0.86 -5.00
CA GLU A 124 -27.33 -1.30 -3.74
C GLU A 124 -25.80 -1.27 -3.83
N PHE A 125 -25.22 -1.91 -4.84
CA PHE A 125 -23.78 -2.06 -4.99
C PHE A 125 -23.06 -0.72 -5.13
N TYR A 126 -23.48 0.12 -6.08
CA TYR A 126 -22.78 1.38 -6.36
C TYR A 126 -23.02 2.44 -5.29
N THR A 127 -24.17 2.43 -4.60
CA THR A 127 -24.41 3.34 -3.46
C THR A 127 -23.45 3.02 -2.32
N LYS A 128 -23.36 1.74 -1.93
CA LYS A 128 -22.41 1.29 -0.91
C LYS A 128 -20.97 1.64 -1.29
N ARG A 129 -20.59 1.43 -2.55
CA ARG A 129 -19.25 1.75 -3.05
C ARG A 129 -18.93 3.25 -2.96
N TYR A 130 -19.90 4.10 -3.31
CA TYR A 130 -19.78 5.55 -3.18
C TYR A 130 -19.57 5.97 -1.72
N GLU A 131 -20.37 5.44 -0.80
CA GLU A 131 -20.26 5.74 0.63
C GLU A 131 -18.87 5.36 1.19
N GLU A 132 -18.36 4.19 0.82
CA GLU A 132 -17.00 3.76 1.20
C GLU A 132 -15.92 4.75 0.75
N ILE A 133 -16.02 5.27 -0.48
CA ILE A 133 -15.08 6.24 -1.04
C ILE A 133 -15.14 7.55 -0.24
N VAL A 134 -16.35 8.08 -0.02
CA VAL A 134 -16.57 9.31 0.75
C VAL A 134 -16.02 9.17 2.17
N GLN A 135 -16.26 8.03 2.84
CA GLN A 135 -15.74 7.81 4.19
C GLN A 135 -14.22 7.72 4.23
N ARG A 136 -13.57 7.12 3.23
CA ARG A 136 -12.11 7.12 3.12
C ARG A 136 -11.56 8.53 2.94
N GLN A 137 -12.18 9.35 2.09
CA GLN A 137 -11.78 10.75 1.89
C GLN A 137 -11.92 11.57 3.18
N LYS A 138 -13.04 11.43 3.89
CA LYS A 138 -13.26 12.10 5.18
C LYS A 138 -12.21 11.72 6.22
N ARG A 139 -11.79 10.44 6.29
CA ARG A 139 -10.72 10.00 7.19
C ARG A 139 -9.37 10.62 6.86
N ARG A 140 -9.00 10.68 5.57
CA ARG A 140 -7.73 11.29 5.14
C ARG A 140 -7.67 12.77 5.53
N ARG A 141 -8.73 13.53 5.23
CA ARG A 141 -8.83 14.96 5.58
C ARG A 141 -8.81 15.27 7.08
N ARG A 142 -8.95 14.28 7.95
CA ARG A 142 -8.86 14.46 9.42
C ARG A 142 -7.45 14.17 9.96
N LEU A 143 -6.59 13.58 9.13
CA LEU A 143 -5.21 13.24 9.46
C LEU A 143 -4.22 14.28 8.92
N ASP A 144 -4.69 15.16 8.03
CA ASP A 144 -4.01 16.36 7.54
C ASP A 144 -4.40 17.56 8.42
#